data_AF-A5KNJ1-F1
#
_entry.id   AF-A5KNJ1-F1
#
_cell.length_a   1.000
_cell.length_b   1.000
_cell.length_c   1.000
_cell.angle_alpha   90.00
_cell.angle_beta   90.00
_cell.angle_gamma   90.00
#
_symmetry.space_group_name_H-M   'P 1'
#
loop_
_entity.id
_entity.type
_entity.pdbx_description
1 polymer ?
#
loop_
_entity_poly.entity_id
_entity_poly.type
_entity_poly.pdbx_seq_one_letter_code
_entity_poly.pdbx_strand_id
1 'polypeptide(L)'
;MTSQDGWQKTYSNLPAADINGNGEKEICTYYVKEILIADYSTSYSNGSVGESEDPSAAALSSGTITVKNTEKMKFILPETGGTGRGILYIAGVFLLGISMILLGNKNSSFYECLHKKG
;
A
#
# COMPACT_ATOMS: atom_id res chain seq x y z
N MET A 1 -26.23 3.82 -9.59
CA MET A 1 -26.43 2.92 -10.76
C MET A 1 -26.54 1.50 -10.21
N THR A 2 -27.27 0.61 -10.87
CA THR A 2 -27.45 -0.78 -10.40
C THR A 2 -27.33 -1.76 -11.56
N SER A 3 -27.28 -3.06 -11.25
CA SER A 3 -27.32 -4.13 -12.25
C SER A 3 -28.61 -4.16 -13.07
N GLN A 4 -29.74 -3.66 -12.52
CA GLN A 4 -31.01 -3.59 -13.22
C GLN A 4 -30.94 -2.71 -14.48
N ASP A 5 -30.15 -1.63 -14.40
CA ASP A 5 -29.92 -0.71 -15.52
C ASP A 5 -28.63 -1.06 -16.30
N GLY A 6 -28.09 -2.26 -16.10
CA GLY A 6 -26.85 -2.72 -16.73
C GLY A 6 -25.63 -1.84 -16.40
N TRP A 7 -25.62 -1.19 -15.23
CA TRP A 7 -24.59 -0.23 -14.83
C TRP A 7 -24.39 0.93 -15.81
N GLN A 8 -25.47 1.38 -16.46
CA GLN A 8 -25.44 2.52 -17.39
C GLN A 8 -26.39 3.64 -16.96
N LYS A 9 -26.03 4.88 -17.33
CA LYS A 9 -26.84 6.07 -17.10
C LYS A 9 -26.58 7.08 -18.20
N THR A 10 -27.66 7.58 -18.82
CA THR A 10 -27.59 8.63 -19.85
C THR A 10 -28.09 9.94 -19.28
N TYR A 11 -27.32 11.00 -19.50
CA TYR A 11 -27.72 12.38 -19.25
C TYR A 11 -27.93 13.06 -20.60
N SER A 12 -29.14 13.56 -20.82
CA SER A 12 -29.54 14.18 -22.11
C SER A 12 -29.90 15.65 -21.90
N ASN A 13 -29.90 16.41 -22.99
CA ASN A 13 -30.25 17.83 -23.00
C ASN A 13 -29.35 18.70 -22.11
N LEU A 14 -28.07 18.33 -22.01
CA LEU A 14 -27.06 19.16 -21.37
C LEU A 14 -26.67 20.33 -22.31
N PRO A 15 -26.47 21.55 -21.79
CA PRO A 15 -25.98 22.67 -22.58
C PRO A 15 -24.66 22.36 -23.30
N ALA A 16 -24.59 22.58 -24.61
CA ALA A 16 -23.34 22.38 -25.36
C ALA A 16 -22.37 23.57 -25.22
N ALA A 17 -22.92 24.75 -24.92
CA ALA A 17 -22.16 25.96 -24.74
C ALA A 17 -22.96 26.93 -23.85
N ASP A 18 -22.23 27.80 -23.16
CA ASP A 18 -22.79 28.87 -22.35
C ASP A 18 -22.04 30.19 -22.64
N ILE A 19 -22.56 31.30 -22.13
CA ILE A 19 -21.92 32.60 -22.22
C ILE A 19 -21.09 32.83 -20.95
N ASN A 20 -19.78 33.00 -21.12
CA ASN A 20 -18.89 33.25 -19.99
C ASN A 20 -19.06 34.69 -19.44
N GLY A 21 -18.36 35.01 -18.36
CA GLY A 21 -18.42 36.34 -17.73
C GLY A 21 -18.02 37.52 -18.64
N ASN A 22 -17.38 37.24 -19.78
CA ASN A 22 -16.95 38.24 -20.76
C ASN A 22 -17.94 38.39 -21.94
N GLY A 23 -19.05 37.65 -21.95
CA GLY A 23 -20.02 37.67 -23.05
C GLY A 23 -19.65 36.79 -24.25
N GLU A 24 -18.61 35.95 -24.13
CA GLU A 24 -18.15 35.06 -25.18
C GLU A 24 -18.76 33.67 -25.04
N LYS A 25 -18.94 32.99 -26.17
CA LYS A 25 -19.44 31.61 -26.20
C LYS A 25 -18.33 30.63 -25.79
N GLU A 26 -18.56 29.88 -24.72
CA GLU A 26 -17.65 28.86 -24.20
C GLU A 26 -18.28 27.47 -24.31
N ILE A 27 -17.50 26.48 -24.77
CA ILE A 27 -17.97 25.09 -24.88
C ILE A 27 -18.01 24.47 -23.49
N CYS A 28 -19.16 23.93 -23.11
CA CYS A 28 -19.30 23.23 -21.84
C CYS A 28 -18.74 21.81 -21.96
N THR A 29 -17.97 21.39 -20.96
CA THR A 29 -17.54 20.01 -20.79
C THR A 29 -18.09 19.46 -19.48
N TYR A 30 -18.38 18.17 -19.47
CA TYR A 30 -18.98 17.48 -18.35
C TYR A 30 -18.13 16.30 -17.93
N TYR A 31 -18.06 16.07 -16.63
CA TYR A 31 -17.48 14.86 -16.06
C TYR A 31 -18.46 14.26 -15.06
N VAL A 32 -18.27 12.97 -14.76
CA VAL A 32 -19.00 12.27 -13.71
C VAL A 32 -18.05 11.96 -12.57
N LYS A 33 -18.55 12.05 -11.34
CA LYS A 33 -17.79 11.69 -10.13
C LYS A 33 -18.58 10.65 -9.36
N GLU A 34 -17.95 9.52 -9.09
CA GLU A 34 -18.52 8.51 -8.21
C GLU A 34 -18.42 8.93 -6.75
N ILE A 35 -19.44 8.58 -5.96
CA ILE A 35 -19.37 8.70 -4.51
C ILE A 35 -18.45 7.58 -4.00
N LEU A 36 -17.42 7.96 -3.24
CA LEU A 36 -16.40 7.02 -2.75
C LEU A 36 -17.03 5.82 -2.03
N ILE A 37 -16.67 4.63 -2.49
CA ILE A 37 -17.01 3.35 -1.87
C ILE A 37 -15.79 2.85 -1.10
N ALA A 38 -15.98 2.47 0.16
CA ALA A 38 -14.91 1.91 0.97
C ALA A 38 -14.27 0.69 0.29
N ASP A 39 -12.96 0.50 0.47
CA ASP A 39 -12.18 -0.59 -0.12
C ASP A 39 -12.10 -0.63 -1.66
N TYR A 40 -12.61 0.38 -2.37
CA TYR A 40 -12.42 0.52 -3.82
C TYR A 40 -11.61 1.77 -4.18
N SER A 41 -10.90 1.71 -5.30
CA SER A 41 -10.37 2.87 -6.03
C SER A 41 -11.15 3.05 -7.33
N THR A 42 -11.45 4.29 -7.68
CA THR A 42 -12.24 4.63 -8.87
C THR A 42 -11.36 5.34 -9.90
N SER A 43 -11.42 4.91 -11.16
CA SER A 43 -10.80 5.60 -12.30
C SER A 43 -11.82 5.94 -13.38
N TYR A 44 -11.51 6.98 -14.16
CA TYR A 44 -12.36 7.57 -15.18
C TYR A 44 -11.61 7.60 -16.52
N SER A 45 -12.32 7.36 -17.62
CA SER A 45 -11.79 7.52 -18.99
C SER A 45 -12.89 7.89 -19.98
N ASN A 46 -12.52 8.49 -21.11
CA ASN A 46 -13.47 8.86 -22.18
C ASN A 46 -13.07 8.29 -23.56
N GLY A 47 -12.21 7.27 -23.58
CA GLY A 47 -11.67 6.65 -24.80
C GLY A 47 -10.60 7.48 -25.51
N SER A 48 -10.54 8.81 -25.27
CA SER A 48 -9.51 9.70 -25.82
C SER A 48 -8.38 9.94 -24.82
N VAL A 49 -8.71 9.99 -23.53
CA VAL A 49 -7.74 10.02 -22.42
C VAL A 49 -7.62 8.64 -21.77
N GLY A 50 -6.42 8.33 -21.26
CA GLY A 50 -6.19 7.14 -20.45
C GLY A 50 -6.95 7.17 -19.11
N GLU A 51 -6.85 6.09 -18.35
CA GLU A 51 -7.47 6.02 -17.01
C GLU A 51 -6.85 7.09 -16.07
N SER A 52 -7.71 7.86 -15.40
CA SER A 52 -7.35 8.90 -14.44
C SER A 52 -8.17 8.77 -13.16
N GLU A 53 -7.58 9.06 -12.00
CA GLU A 53 -8.31 9.17 -10.73
C GLU A 53 -9.02 10.53 -10.58
N ASP A 54 -8.55 11.56 -11.30
CA ASP A 54 -9.22 12.85 -11.39
C ASP A 54 -10.37 12.75 -12.41
N PRO A 55 -11.64 12.92 -11.98
CA PRO A 55 -12.78 12.82 -12.88
C PRO A 55 -12.79 13.92 -13.95
N SER A 56 -12.26 15.11 -13.65
CA SER A 56 -12.25 16.23 -14.59
C SER A 56 -11.32 16.00 -15.78
N ALA A 57 -10.31 15.14 -15.63
CA ALA A 57 -9.42 14.75 -16.72
C ALA A 57 -10.15 13.98 -17.84
N ALA A 58 -11.26 13.30 -17.52
CA ALA A 58 -12.09 12.59 -18.49
C ALA A 58 -13.25 13.45 -19.03
N ALA A 59 -13.28 14.76 -18.73
CA ALA A 59 -14.36 15.63 -19.15
C ALA A 59 -14.52 15.68 -20.68
N LEU A 60 -15.75 15.72 -21.14
CA LEU A 60 -16.11 15.74 -22.56
C LEU A 60 -17.40 16.53 -22.80
N SER A 61 -17.54 17.09 -24.00
CA SER A 61 -18.76 17.83 -24.39
C SER A 61 -19.91 16.91 -24.79
N SER A 62 -19.62 15.76 -25.39
CA SER A 62 -20.60 14.72 -25.72
C SER A 62 -19.91 13.37 -25.96
N GLY A 63 -20.52 12.28 -25.48
CA GLY A 63 -19.94 10.94 -25.56
C GLY A 63 -20.11 10.13 -24.27
N THR A 64 -19.27 9.11 -24.12
CA THR A 64 -19.34 8.14 -23.02
C THR A 64 -18.15 8.32 -22.09
N ILE A 65 -18.43 8.40 -20.78
CA ILE A 65 -17.41 8.28 -19.73
C ILE A 65 -17.52 6.87 -19.13
N THR A 66 -16.39 6.17 -19.10
CA THR A 66 -16.26 4.88 -18.42
C THR A 66 -15.76 5.13 -16.99
N VAL A 67 -16.48 4.61 -16.01
CA VAL A 67 -16.09 4.60 -14.59
C VAL A 67 -15.71 3.18 -14.21
N LYS A 68 -14.54 2.99 -13.62
CA LYS A 68 -14.01 1.67 -13.25
C LYS A 68 -13.68 1.63 -11.76
N ASN A 69 -14.26 0.67 -11.07
CA ASN A 69 -13.99 0.40 -9.67
C ASN A 69 -13.07 -0.81 -9.54
N THR A 70 -11.96 -0.60 -8.85
CA THR A 70 -10.97 -1.64 -8.56
C THR A 70 -10.94 -1.87 -7.06
N GLU A 71 -11.17 -3.11 -6.63
CA GLU A 71 -11.07 -3.47 -5.21
C GLU A 71 -9.61 -3.33 -4.76
N LYS A 72 -9.41 -2.65 -3.63
CA LYS A 72 -8.09 -2.46 -3.03
C LYS A 72 -7.61 -3.79 -2.45
N MET A 73 -6.39 -4.17 -2.77
CA MET A 73 -5.80 -5.38 -2.20
C MET A 73 -5.68 -5.26 -0.67
N LYS A 74 -6.34 -6.18 0.03
CA LYS A 74 -6.19 -6.35 1.48
C LYS A 74 -5.02 -7.30 1.72
N PHE A 75 -3.83 -6.74 1.92
CA PHE A 75 -2.67 -7.57 2.26
C PHE A 75 -2.78 -7.98 3.74
N ILE A 76 -3.12 -9.24 3.98
CA ILE A 76 -2.89 -9.85 5.29
C ILE A 76 -1.41 -10.20 5.28
N LEU A 77 -0.58 -9.42 5.99
CA LEU A 77 0.79 -9.87 6.21
C LEU A 77 0.71 -11.25 6.87
N PRO A 78 1.36 -12.30 6.31
CA PRO A 78 1.55 -13.52 7.07
C PRO A 78 2.24 -13.13 8.38
N GLU A 79 2.03 -13.90 9.44
CA GLU A 79 2.86 -13.76 10.64
C GLU A 79 4.32 -14.02 10.23
N THR A 80 5.06 -12.98 9.86
CA THR A 80 6.51 -13.02 9.71
C THR A 80 7.12 -12.92 11.11
N GLY A 81 6.61 -13.76 12.02
CA GLY A 81 7.06 -13.97 13.38
C GLY A 81 8.08 -15.09 13.41
N GLY A 82 9.08 -15.05 12.53
CA GLY A 82 10.26 -15.89 12.71
C GLY A 82 10.89 -15.53 14.06
N THR A 83 11.13 -16.52 14.91
CA THR A 83 11.71 -16.35 16.24
C THR A 83 12.95 -15.47 16.11
N GLY A 84 12.86 -14.22 16.57
CA GLY A 84 13.87 -13.20 16.28
C GLY A 84 15.27 -13.53 16.79
N ARG A 85 16.16 -12.54 16.77
CA ARG A 85 17.58 -12.70 17.19
C ARG A 85 17.78 -13.20 18.64
N GLY A 86 16.71 -13.31 19.45
CA GLY A 86 16.72 -13.88 20.80
C GLY A 86 17.41 -15.23 20.91
N ILE A 87 17.17 -16.16 19.98
CA ILE A 87 17.84 -17.48 19.98
C ILE A 87 19.36 -17.33 19.78
N LEU A 88 19.79 -16.39 18.91
CA LEU A 88 21.21 -16.13 18.66
C LEU A 88 21.90 -15.50 19.87
N TYR A 89 21.22 -14.61 20.59
CA TYR A 89 21.74 -14.03 21.83
C TYR A 89 21.88 -15.08 22.93
N ILE A 90 20.89 -15.96 23.10
CA ILE A 90 20.93 -17.06 24.08
C ILE A 90 22.11 -18.00 23.78
N ALA A 91 22.27 -18.40 22.51
CA ALA A 91 23.39 -19.24 22.09
C ALA A 91 24.75 -18.55 22.33
N GLY A 92 24.84 -17.25 22.06
CA GLY A 92 26.05 -16.46 22.29
C GLY A 92 26.45 -16.38 23.77
N VAL A 93 25.49 -16.14 24.67
CA VAL A 93 25.75 -16.10 26.13
C VAL A 93 26.21 -17.46 26.65
N PHE A 94 25.61 -18.55 26.17
CA PHE A 94 26.04 -19.91 26.52
C PHE A 94 27.51 -20.17 26.11
N LEU A 95 27.89 -19.78 24.89
CA LEU A 95 29.25 -19.92 24.39
C LEU A 95 30.27 -19.13 25.23
N LEU A 96 29.93 -17.90 25.61
CA LEU A 96 30.77 -17.09 26.50
C LEU A 96 30.91 -17.72 27.90
N GLY A 97 29.82 -18.28 28.44
CA GLY A 97 29.83 -18.99 29.72
C GLY A 97 30.76 -20.21 29.72
N ILE A 98 30.68 -21.05 28.70
CA ILE A 98 31.53 -22.24 28.54
C ILE A 98 33.01 -21.83 28.43
N SER A 99 33.32 -20.76 27.69
CA SER A 99 34.68 -20.25 27.55
C SER A 99 35.29 -19.82 28.89
N MET A 100 34.52 -19.08 29.70
CA MET A 100 34.97 -18.63 31.02
C MET A 100 35.23 -19.79 31.99
N ILE A 101 34.38 -20.83 31.98
CA ILE A 101 34.55 -22.03 32.82
C ILE A 101 35.83 -22.78 32.41
N LEU A 102 36.08 -22.94 31.11
CA LEU A 102 37.28 -23.63 30.61
C LEU A 102 38.57 -22.87 30.95
N LEU A 103 38.57 -21.54 30.86
CA LEU A 103 39.72 -20.72 31.29
C LEU A 103 39.93 -20.76 32.81
N GLY A 104 38.84 -20.68 33.59
CA GLY A 104 38.89 -20.79 35.05
C GLY A 104 39.46 -22.12 35.53
N ASN A 105 39.04 -23.23 34.91
CA ASN A 105 39.53 -24.56 35.25
C ASN A 105 41.02 -24.76 34.88
N LYS A 106 41.47 -24.22 33.75
CA LYS A 106 42.90 -24.24 33.38
C LYS A 106 43.76 -23.44 34.35
N ASN A 107 43.30 -22.26 34.75
CA ASN A 107 44.01 -21.44 35.72
C ASN A 107 44.06 -22.13 37.09
N SER A 108 42.95 -22.68 37.59
CA SER A 108 42.90 -23.43 38.85
C SER A 108 43.86 -24.63 38.88
N SER A 109 43.94 -25.40 37.78
CA SER A 109 44.88 -26.53 37.65
C SER A 109 46.35 -26.07 37.65
N PHE A 110 46.65 -24.90 37.07
CA PHE A 110 48.00 -24.33 37.09
C PHE A 110 48.40 -23.84 38.49
N TYR A 111 47.48 -23.23 39.24
CA TYR A 111 47.71 -22.80 40.63
C TYR A 111 47.98 -23.98 41.58
N GLU A 112 47.23 -25.09 41.47
CA GLU A 112 47.52 -26.31 42.25
C GLU A 112 48.88 -26.92 41.89
N CYS A 113 49.29 -26.86 40.62
CA CYS A 113 50.58 -27.38 40.16
C CYS A 113 51.77 -26.56 40.67
N LEU A 114 51.61 -25.23 40.81
CA LEU A 114 52.64 -24.35 41.37
C LEU A 114 52.80 -24.52 42.89
N HIS A 115 51.71 -24.74 43.62
CA HIS A 115 51.75 -24.86 45.09
C HIS A 115 52.20 -26.24 45.59
N LYS A 116 52.27 -27.26 44.72
CA LYS A 116 52.76 -28.61 45.05
C LYS A 116 54.29 -28.78 44.90
N LYS A 117 54.99 -27.73 44.44
CA LYS A 117 56.45 -27.71 44.25
C LYS A 117 57.20 -26.78 45.23
N GLY A 118 56.56 -26.42 46.35
CA GLY A 118 57.20 -25.75 47.50
C GLY A 118 57.52 -26.72 48.60
#